data_AF-Q4CP41-F1
#
_entry.id   AF-Q4CP41-F1
#
_cell.length_a   1.000
_cell.length_b   1.000
_cell.length_c   1.000
_cell.angle_alpha   90.00
_cell.angle_beta   90.00
_cell.angle_gamma   90.00
#
_symmetry.space_group_name_H-M   'P 1'
#
loop_
_entity.id
_entity.type
_entity.pdbx_description
1 polymer ?
#
loop_
_entity_poly.entity_id
_entity_poly.type
_entity_poly.pdbx_seq_one_letter_code
_entity_poly.pdbx_strand_id
1 'polypeptide(L)'
;MATTGDELRSLVELVFRQRHEEVLTCESVVVIGRGASNKGSKARLLALCRPFAPSTSSSPSSVSQTTLNVVRVESGRVVKVKLVFVVARLVDVSHDGSFDATFNFGGSGMISVAFESHIQREMFVAAVRKVQRDLQPHVATVSRDVRALLTDALGAEVEADAAARVKSLRHEKRRALTAEDEQRLQHFLGRHGFDDIRSTEKSLSMRQKEAELSSVEVLLASVGAWEVVRSRI
;
A
#
# COMPACT_ATOMS: atom_id res chain seq x y z
N MET A 1 -0.34 -21.75 -7.56
CA MET A 1 -1.69 -21.20 -7.75
C MET A 1 -1.56 -19.69 -7.73
N ALA A 2 -1.86 -18.99 -8.83
CA ALA A 2 -1.90 -17.53 -8.81
C ALA A 2 -3.01 -17.14 -7.82
N THR A 3 -2.67 -16.30 -6.83
CA THR A 3 -3.68 -15.84 -5.88
C THR A 3 -4.66 -14.96 -6.64
N THR A 4 -5.95 -14.97 -6.27
CA THR A 4 -7.01 -14.25 -6.99
C THR A 4 -6.70 -12.77 -7.21
N GLY A 5 -5.84 -12.16 -6.38
CA GLY A 5 -5.31 -10.81 -6.57
C GLY A 5 -4.41 -10.64 -7.80
N ASP A 6 -3.54 -11.60 -8.10
CA ASP A 6 -2.59 -11.53 -9.23
C ASP A 6 -3.33 -11.58 -10.59
N GLU A 7 -4.38 -12.39 -10.69
CA GLU A 7 -5.22 -12.48 -11.89
C GLU A 7 -5.96 -11.16 -12.16
N LEU A 8 -6.47 -10.52 -11.10
CA LEU A 8 -7.17 -9.24 -11.21
C LEU A 8 -6.22 -8.12 -11.62
N ARG A 9 -5.02 -8.08 -11.04
CA ARG A 9 -3.99 -7.11 -11.41
C ARG A 9 -3.59 -7.26 -12.87
N SER A 10 -3.33 -8.49 -13.33
CA SER A 10 -2.97 -8.78 -14.72
C SER A 10 -4.05 -8.33 -15.72
N LEU A 11 -5.32 -8.51 -15.35
CA LEU A 11 -6.45 -8.06 -16.15
C LEU A 11 -6.53 -6.52 -16.23
N VAL A 12 -6.28 -5.81 -15.12
CA VAL A 12 -6.21 -4.35 -15.12
C VAL A 12 -5.05 -3.86 -15.98
N GLU A 13 -3.86 -4.43 -15.82
CA GLU A 13 -2.69 -4.12 -16.63
C GLU A 13 -2.96 -4.28 -18.14
N LEU A 14 -3.65 -5.36 -18.54
CA LEU A 14 -4.05 -5.58 -19.93
C LEU A 14 -4.97 -4.46 -20.46
N VAL A 15 -5.96 -4.05 -19.67
CA VAL A 15 -6.93 -3.01 -20.06
C VAL A 15 -6.26 -1.64 -20.16
N PHE A 16 -5.37 -1.29 -19.23
CA PHE A 16 -4.62 -0.03 -19.31
C PHE A 16 -3.60 -0.03 -20.44
N ARG A 17 -3.00 -1.18 -20.76
CA ARG A 17 -2.14 -1.32 -21.95
C ARG A 17 -2.90 -1.04 -23.24
N GLN A 18 -4.15 -1.48 -23.37
CA GLN A 18 -5.03 -1.14 -24.50
C GLN A 18 -5.36 0.36 -24.57
N ARG A 19 -5.29 1.07 -23.45
CA ARG A 19 -5.42 2.53 -23.37
C ARG A 19 -4.11 3.28 -23.59
N HIS A 20 -3.03 2.59 -23.98
CA HIS A 20 -1.68 3.14 -24.08
C HIS A 20 -1.12 3.71 -22.76
N GLU A 21 -1.49 3.09 -21.65
CA GLU A 21 -1.02 3.44 -20.31
C GLU A 21 -0.31 2.23 -19.66
N GLU A 22 0.72 2.53 -18.86
CA GLU A 22 1.43 1.59 -17.99
C GLU A 22 0.92 1.75 -16.55
N VAL A 23 0.62 0.63 -15.88
CA VAL A 23 0.23 0.62 -14.47
C VAL A 23 1.50 0.55 -13.61
N LEU A 24 1.78 1.61 -12.86
CA LEU A 24 2.94 1.71 -11.96
C LEU A 24 2.72 0.93 -10.66
N THR A 25 1.52 1.05 -10.10
CA THR A 25 1.09 0.28 -8.93
C THR A 25 -0.43 0.16 -8.93
N CYS A 26 -0.95 -0.93 -8.37
CA CYS A 26 -2.37 -1.23 -8.31
C CYS A 26 -2.69 -2.00 -7.04
N GLU A 27 -3.56 -1.44 -6.20
CA GLU A 27 -3.90 -2.02 -4.90
C GLU A 27 -5.42 -2.16 -4.73
N SER A 28 -5.81 -3.18 -3.96
CA SER A 28 -7.19 -3.38 -3.52
C SER A 28 -7.54 -2.39 -2.43
N VAL A 29 -8.64 -1.66 -2.62
CA VAL A 29 -9.10 -0.62 -1.73
C VAL A 29 -10.62 -0.61 -1.58
N VAL A 30 -11.10 -0.04 -0.49
CA VAL A 30 -12.50 0.30 -0.29
C VAL A 30 -12.64 1.82 -0.36
N VAL A 31 -13.46 2.35 -1.26
CA VAL A 31 -13.68 3.80 -1.34
C VAL A 31 -14.61 4.26 -0.21
N ILE A 32 -14.15 5.20 0.60
CA ILE A 32 -14.85 5.79 1.75
C ILE A 32 -15.49 7.12 1.31
N GLY A 33 -16.75 7.35 1.66
CA GLY A 33 -17.44 8.64 1.46
C GLY A 33 -18.52 8.69 0.38
N ARG A 34 -18.96 9.92 0.04
CA ARG A 34 -20.10 10.21 -0.86
C ARG A 34 -19.82 9.69 -2.28
N GLY A 35 -20.27 8.47 -2.55
CA GLY A 35 -19.96 7.72 -3.77
C GLY A 35 -19.98 6.21 -3.56
N ALA A 36 -19.95 5.76 -2.29
CA ALA A 36 -20.50 4.48 -1.90
C ALA A 36 -22.00 4.49 -2.26
N SER A 37 -22.33 4.00 -3.46
CA SER A 37 -23.70 3.60 -3.78
C SER A 37 -24.27 2.85 -2.59
N ASN A 38 -25.53 3.08 -2.22
CA ASN A 38 -26.28 2.45 -1.12
C ASN A 38 -26.24 0.90 -1.08
N LYS A 39 -25.48 0.25 -1.95
CA LYS A 39 -25.20 -1.20 -2.04
C LYS A 39 -23.87 -1.61 -1.38
N GLY A 40 -23.45 -0.91 -0.33
CA GLY A 40 -22.26 -1.24 0.45
C GLY A 40 -20.94 -0.77 -0.17
N SER A 41 -19.93 -0.64 0.68
CA SER A 41 -18.57 -0.26 0.35
C SER A 41 -17.89 -1.38 -0.45
N LYS A 42 -18.12 -1.40 -1.77
CA LYS A 42 -17.54 -2.44 -2.63
C LYS A 42 -16.04 -2.25 -2.76
N ALA A 43 -15.31 -3.35 -2.62
CA ALA A 43 -13.90 -3.43 -2.99
C ALA A 43 -13.71 -2.94 -4.44
N ARG A 44 -12.67 -2.15 -4.63
CA ARG A 44 -12.22 -1.56 -5.89
C ARG A 44 -10.72 -1.71 -5.98
N LEU A 45 -10.18 -1.44 -7.15
CA LEU A 45 -8.75 -1.31 -7.35
C LEU A 45 -8.43 0.17 -7.50
N LEU A 46 -7.35 0.62 -6.87
CA LEU A 46 -6.76 1.93 -7.08
C LEU A 46 -5.48 1.74 -7.90
N ALA A 47 -5.47 2.27 -9.12
CA ALA A 47 -4.36 2.08 -10.05
C ALA A 47 -3.71 3.42 -10.38
N LEU A 48 -2.40 3.51 -10.14
CA LEU A 48 -1.56 4.63 -10.56
C LEU A 48 -1.01 4.31 -11.95
N CYS A 49 -1.39 5.09 -12.96
CA CYS A 49 -1.09 4.81 -14.36
C CYS A 49 -0.39 6.00 -15.02
N ARG A 50 0.61 5.73 -15.87
CA ARG A 50 1.25 6.76 -16.70
C ARG A 50 1.07 6.41 -18.18
N PRO A 51 0.97 7.39 -19.09
CA PRO A 51 1.05 7.09 -20.51
C PRO A 51 2.40 6.48 -20.87
N PHE A 52 2.41 5.56 -21.84
CA PHE A 52 3.67 5.13 -22.44
C PHE A 52 4.41 6.34 -22.98
N ALA A 53 5.71 6.43 -22.72
CA ALA A 53 6.53 7.50 -23.28
C ALA A 53 6.47 7.40 -24.82
N PRO A 54 6.24 8.51 -25.54
CA PRO A 54 6.41 8.48 -26.98
C PRO A 54 7.85 8.06 -27.28
N SER A 55 8.03 7.20 -28.28
CA SER A 55 9.35 6.72 -28.72
C SER A 55 10.28 7.85 -29.18
N THR A 56 9.77 9.07 -29.33
CA THR A 56 10.54 10.28 -29.57
C THR A 56 10.97 10.92 -28.25
N SER A 57 12.27 10.83 -27.98
CA SER A 57 12.99 11.21 -26.76
C SER A 57 12.98 12.72 -26.40
N SER A 58 12.08 13.52 -26.95
CA SER A 58 12.19 14.99 -26.92
C SER A 58 11.05 15.73 -26.20
N SER A 59 10.18 15.05 -25.45
CA SER A 59 9.13 15.74 -24.68
C SER A 59 9.13 15.35 -23.20
N PRO A 60 9.43 16.28 -22.26
CA PRO A 60 9.33 16.04 -20.81
C PRO A 60 7.87 15.87 -20.30
N SER A 61 6.91 15.61 -21.18
CA SER A 61 5.47 15.66 -20.89
C SER A 61 4.86 14.34 -20.42
N SER A 62 5.54 13.19 -20.59
CA SER A 62 4.95 11.88 -20.26
C SER A 62 4.55 11.74 -18.78
N VAL A 63 5.34 12.28 -17.86
CA VAL A 63 5.04 12.19 -16.42
C VAL A 63 3.85 13.08 -16.05
N SER A 64 3.70 14.24 -16.72
CA SER A 64 2.64 15.26 -16.46
C SER A 64 1.21 14.72 -16.60
N GLN A 65 1.06 13.58 -17.27
CA GLN A 65 -0.21 12.93 -17.54
C GLN A 65 -0.43 11.68 -16.68
N THR A 66 0.36 11.48 -15.62
CA THR A 66 0.11 10.36 -14.68
C THR A 66 -1.25 10.54 -14.01
N THR A 67 -2.04 9.47 -13.98
CA THR A 67 -3.40 9.45 -13.45
C THR A 67 -3.55 8.45 -12.31
N LEU A 68 -4.40 8.79 -11.36
CA LEU A 68 -4.90 7.89 -10.33
C LEU A 68 -6.32 7.46 -10.70
N ASN A 69 -6.51 6.15 -10.91
CA ASN A 69 -7.73 5.57 -11.45
C ASN A 69 -8.40 4.70 -10.39
N VAL A 70 -9.70 4.92 -10.18
CA VAL A 70 -10.54 4.01 -9.39
C VAL A 70 -11.21 3.03 -10.34
N VAL A 71 -10.87 1.76 -10.17
CA VAL A 71 -11.26 0.68 -11.08
C VAL A 71 -12.20 -0.27 -10.34
N ARG A 72 -13.26 -0.68 -11.02
CA ARG A 72 -14.18 -1.71 -10.55
C ARG A 72 -14.13 -2.89 -11.50
N VAL A 73 -13.87 -4.08 -10.97
CA VAL A 73 -14.02 -5.33 -11.72
C VAL A 73 -15.42 -5.87 -11.47
N GLU A 74 -16.20 -6.05 -12.53
CA GLU A 74 -17.53 -6.63 -12.49
C GLU A 74 -17.48 -8.14 -12.75
N SER A 75 -18.58 -8.83 -12.45
CA SER A 75 -18.77 -10.23 -12.83
C SER A 75 -18.50 -10.42 -14.32
N GLY A 76 -17.74 -11.46 -14.69
CA GLY A 76 -17.31 -11.69 -16.07
C GLY A 76 -15.99 -11.02 -16.46
N ARG A 77 -15.16 -10.61 -15.49
CA ARG A 77 -13.83 -10.01 -15.72
C ARG A 77 -13.88 -8.72 -16.57
N VAL A 78 -14.99 -7.98 -16.47
CA VAL A 78 -15.14 -6.67 -17.13
C VAL A 78 -14.58 -5.59 -16.21
N VAL A 79 -13.56 -4.88 -16.68
CA VAL A 79 -12.91 -3.78 -15.94
C VAL A 79 -13.56 -2.46 -16.32
N LYS A 80 -14.08 -1.72 -15.33
CA LYS A 80 -14.66 -0.39 -15.52
C LYS A 80 -13.91 0.65 -14.71
N VAL A 81 -13.38 1.66 -15.38
CA VAL A 81 -12.80 2.84 -14.72
C VAL A 81 -13.92 3.79 -14.33
N LYS A 82 -13.96 4.17 -13.05
CA LYS A 82 -15.07 4.91 -12.43
C LYS A 82 -14.71 6.36 -12.13
N LEU A 83 -13.49 6.59 -11.69
CA LEU A 83 -12.95 7.92 -11.43
C LEU A 83 -11.52 7.96 -11.96
N VAL A 84 -11.14 9.11 -12.49
CA VAL A 84 -9.79 9.39 -12.99
C VAL A 84 -9.39 10.75 -12.45
N PHE A 85 -8.25 10.79 -11.76
CA PHE A 85 -7.68 12.02 -11.23
C PHE A 85 -6.28 12.21 -11.81
N VAL A 86 -5.94 13.43 -12.21
CA VAL A 86 -4.59 13.73 -12.71
C VAL A 86 -3.67 14.01 -11.51
N VAL A 87 -2.58 13.27 -11.39
CA VAL A 87 -1.65 13.37 -10.25
C VAL A 87 -0.97 14.73 -10.18
N ALA A 88 -0.77 15.42 -11.31
CA ALA A 88 -0.28 16.80 -11.33
C ALA A 88 -1.18 17.81 -10.59
N ARG A 89 -2.46 17.46 -10.33
CA ARG A 89 -3.40 18.27 -9.56
C ARG A 89 -3.48 17.88 -8.09
N LEU A 90 -2.73 16.85 -7.66
CA LEU A 90 -2.69 16.41 -6.28
C LEU A 90 -2.07 17.50 -5.41
N VAL A 91 -2.86 18.01 -4.49
CA VAL A 91 -2.48 19.06 -3.53
C VAL A 91 -1.88 18.42 -2.29
N ASP A 92 -2.55 17.38 -1.77
CA ASP A 92 -2.18 16.75 -0.51
C ASP A 92 -2.60 15.27 -0.46
N VAL A 93 -1.88 14.49 0.34
CA VAL A 93 -2.25 13.13 0.72
C VAL A 93 -2.22 13.04 2.24
N SER A 94 -3.40 13.05 2.84
CA SER A 94 -3.58 12.86 4.27
C SER A 94 -4.02 11.42 4.57
N HIS A 95 -3.82 10.97 5.80
CA HIS A 95 -4.32 9.70 6.27
C HIS A 95 -4.81 9.86 7.70
N ASP A 96 -5.96 9.29 8.01
CA ASP A 96 -6.49 9.19 9.37
C ASP A 96 -6.49 7.71 9.75
N GLY A 97 -5.77 7.35 10.81
CA GLY A 97 -5.57 5.94 11.19
C GLY A 97 -4.52 5.18 10.37
N SER A 98 -4.61 3.85 10.38
CA SER A 98 -3.58 2.93 9.85
C SER A 98 -3.84 2.45 8.41
N PHE A 99 -5.08 2.49 7.94
CA PHE A 99 -5.46 1.90 6.66
C PHE A 99 -5.96 2.93 5.65
N ASP A 100 -6.40 4.09 6.12
CA ASP A 100 -7.07 5.04 5.25
C ASP A 100 -6.06 6.01 4.64
N ALA A 101 -6.35 6.47 3.43
CA ALA A 101 -5.70 7.63 2.81
C ALA A 101 -6.74 8.47 2.07
N THR A 102 -6.56 9.79 2.14
CA THR A 102 -7.34 10.77 1.41
C THR A 102 -6.43 11.53 0.45
N PHE A 103 -6.72 11.39 -0.83
CA PHE A 103 -6.01 12.10 -1.90
C PHE A 103 -6.83 13.33 -2.29
N ASN A 104 -6.27 14.52 -2.09
CA ASN A 104 -6.93 15.79 -2.38
C ASN A 104 -6.38 16.39 -3.68
N PHE A 105 -7.23 16.51 -4.70
CA PHE A 105 -6.89 17.07 -6.01
C PHE A 105 -7.39 18.52 -6.18
N GLY A 106 -7.58 19.23 -5.07
CA GLY A 106 -8.06 20.61 -5.04
C GLY A 106 -9.43 20.75 -5.71
N GLY A 107 -9.51 21.62 -6.71
CA GLY A 107 -10.75 21.85 -7.47
C GLY A 107 -11.29 20.63 -8.23
N SER A 108 -10.49 19.56 -8.39
CA SER A 108 -10.95 18.30 -9.02
C SER A 108 -11.62 17.35 -8.02
N GLY A 109 -11.63 17.69 -6.73
CA GLY A 109 -12.24 16.90 -5.66
C GLY A 109 -11.22 16.11 -4.83
N MET A 110 -11.74 15.29 -3.93
CA MET A 110 -10.94 14.41 -3.06
C MET A 110 -11.50 12.99 -3.08
N ILE A 111 -10.64 12.02 -2.82
CA ILE A 111 -11.02 10.63 -2.68
C ILE A 111 -10.41 10.04 -1.42
N SER A 112 -11.25 9.45 -0.58
CA SER A 112 -10.83 8.69 0.59
C SER A 112 -10.96 7.20 0.31
N VAL A 113 -9.95 6.43 0.68
CA VAL A 113 -9.91 4.98 0.49
C VAL A 113 -9.31 4.30 1.71
N ALA A 114 -9.78 3.09 2.03
CA ALA A 114 -9.14 2.15 2.95
C ALA A 114 -8.36 1.10 2.16
N PHE A 115 -7.11 0.86 2.53
CA PHE A 115 -6.29 -0.25 2.03
C PHE A 115 -6.51 -1.50 2.90
N GLU A 116 -6.16 -2.69 2.40
CA GLU A 116 -6.27 -3.93 3.18
C GLU A 116 -5.21 -4.00 4.28
N SER A 117 -4.09 -3.29 4.13
CA SER A 117 -3.02 -3.21 5.11
C SER A 117 -2.31 -1.86 5.11
N HIS A 118 -1.73 -1.52 6.26
CA HIS A 118 -0.87 -0.34 6.42
C HIS A 118 0.30 -0.35 5.42
N ILE A 119 0.90 -1.51 5.18
CA ILE A 119 2.03 -1.64 4.25
C ILE A 119 1.62 -1.30 2.81
N GLN A 120 0.47 -1.80 2.33
CA GLN A 120 -0.03 -1.45 1.00
C GLN A 120 -0.29 0.05 0.88
N ARG A 121 -0.90 0.66 1.91
CA ARG A 121 -1.12 2.12 1.94
C ARG A 121 0.20 2.87 1.79
N GLU A 122 1.17 2.58 2.65
CA GLU A 122 2.46 3.29 2.64
C GLU A 122 3.18 3.13 1.30
N MET A 123 3.24 1.91 0.76
CA MET A 123 3.86 1.65 -0.54
C MET A 123 3.16 2.38 -1.68
N PHE A 124 1.83 2.42 -1.65
CA PHE A 124 1.04 3.11 -2.67
C PHE A 124 1.20 4.64 -2.57
N VAL A 125 1.09 5.19 -1.37
CA VAL A 125 1.28 6.63 -1.11
C VAL A 125 2.70 7.06 -1.48
N ALA A 126 3.71 6.26 -1.15
CA ALA A 126 5.10 6.51 -1.54
C ALA A 126 5.26 6.52 -3.07
N ALA A 127 4.62 5.62 -3.80
CA ALA A 127 4.63 5.62 -5.26
C ALA A 127 3.97 6.88 -5.85
N VAL A 128 2.84 7.32 -5.30
CA VAL A 128 2.17 8.57 -5.70
C VAL A 128 3.06 9.79 -5.42
N ARG A 129 3.64 9.89 -4.21
CA ARG A 129 4.55 10.98 -3.82
C ARG A 129 5.80 11.00 -4.68
N LYS A 130 6.34 9.84 -5.05
CA LYS A 130 7.47 9.74 -5.99
C LYS A 130 7.14 10.37 -7.33
N VAL A 131 5.99 10.04 -7.92
CA VAL A 131 5.52 10.68 -9.17
C VAL A 131 5.36 12.18 -8.97
N GLN A 132 4.78 12.63 -7.85
CA GLN A 132 4.60 14.05 -7.57
C GLN A 132 5.94 14.80 -7.47
N ARG A 133 6.98 14.18 -6.90
CA ARG A 133 8.35 14.71 -6.89
C ARG A 133 8.95 14.77 -8.28
N ASP A 134 8.79 13.71 -9.07
CA ASP A 134 9.27 13.65 -10.46
C ASP A 134 8.59 14.70 -11.36
N LEU A 135 7.39 15.17 -10.97
CA LEU A 135 6.63 16.24 -11.64
C LEU A 135 7.07 17.65 -11.28
N GLN A 136 7.87 17.87 -10.24
CA GLN A 136 8.34 19.19 -9.84
C GLN A 136 9.74 19.46 -10.42
N PRO A 137 9.86 20.11 -11.59
CA PRO A 137 11.13 20.66 -12.03
C PRO A 137 11.48 21.88 -11.16
N HIS A 138 12.47 21.73 -10.28
CA HIS A 138 13.41 22.76 -9.78
C HIS A 138 12.96 24.23 -9.82
N VAL A 139 11.83 24.59 -9.22
CA VAL A 139 11.40 25.99 -9.05
C VAL A 139 10.82 26.16 -7.65
N ALA A 140 11.30 27.16 -6.92
CA ALA A 140 10.94 27.56 -5.56
C ALA A 140 11.77 26.96 -4.40
N THR A 141 13.10 26.90 -4.60
CA THR A 141 14.05 27.40 -3.61
C THR A 141 13.65 28.82 -3.16
N VAL A 142 13.95 29.20 -1.91
CA VAL A 142 13.88 30.57 -1.33
C VAL A 142 12.73 30.88 -0.35
N SER A 143 11.70 30.02 -0.13
CA SER A 143 10.75 30.26 0.99
C SER A 143 10.24 29.02 1.74
N ARG A 144 10.69 27.82 1.35
CA ARG A 144 10.29 26.52 1.92
C ARG A 144 11.24 25.98 3.00
N ASP A 145 12.41 26.56 3.15
CA ASP A 145 13.54 25.87 3.78
C ASP A 145 13.32 25.56 5.27
N VAL A 146 12.62 26.40 6.04
CA VAL A 146 12.42 26.12 7.48
C VAL A 146 11.33 25.06 7.74
N ARG A 147 10.30 24.98 6.89
CA ARG A 147 9.21 23.99 7.03
C ARG A 147 9.55 22.66 6.35
N ALA A 148 10.34 22.71 5.27
CA ALA A 148 10.92 21.53 4.63
C ALA A 148 11.96 20.87 5.53
N LEU A 149 12.85 21.63 6.20
CA LEU A 149 13.85 21.04 7.10
C LEU A 149 13.23 20.24 8.26
N LEU A 150 12.08 20.67 8.80
CA LEU A 150 11.41 19.96 9.89
C LEU A 150 10.59 18.74 9.42
N THR A 151 10.01 18.79 8.22
CA THR A 151 9.15 17.70 7.69
C THR A 151 9.97 16.65 6.95
N ASP A 152 11.03 17.07 6.27
CA ASP A 152 11.90 16.20 5.48
C ASP A 152 12.90 15.46 6.38
N ALA A 153 13.37 16.06 7.48
CA ALA A 153 14.17 15.35 8.48
C ALA A 153 13.35 14.26 9.17
N LEU A 154 12.12 14.58 9.63
CA LEU A 154 11.24 13.58 10.26
C LEU A 154 10.81 12.51 9.26
N GLY A 155 10.47 12.89 8.02
CA GLY A 155 10.09 11.97 6.95
C GLY A 155 11.23 11.06 6.52
N ALA A 156 12.44 11.58 6.35
CA ALA A 156 13.62 10.81 5.99
C ALA A 156 14.05 9.86 7.11
N GLU A 157 13.93 10.25 8.38
CA GLU A 157 14.19 9.35 9.51
C GLU A 157 13.16 8.21 9.56
N VAL A 158 11.87 8.52 9.37
CA VAL A 158 10.80 7.50 9.33
C VAL A 158 10.97 6.57 8.11
N GLU A 159 11.32 7.10 6.94
CA GLU A 159 11.60 6.30 5.74
C GLU A 159 12.87 5.45 5.90
N ALA A 160 13.93 5.99 6.51
CA ALA A 160 15.17 5.25 6.77
C ALA A 160 14.94 4.12 7.77
N ASP A 161 14.17 4.37 8.83
CA ASP A 161 13.77 3.39 9.83
C ASP A 161 12.86 2.30 9.22
N ALA A 162 11.88 2.69 8.39
CA ALA A 162 11.07 1.73 7.64
C ALA A 162 11.92 0.88 6.68
N ALA A 163 12.84 1.51 5.93
CA ALA A 163 13.75 0.80 5.04
C ALA A 163 14.71 -0.12 5.80
N ALA A 164 15.19 0.29 6.97
CA ALA A 164 16.03 -0.52 7.85
C ALA A 164 15.26 -1.73 8.39
N ARG A 165 14.01 -1.55 8.85
CA ARG A 165 13.12 -2.66 9.24
C ARG A 165 12.87 -3.63 8.11
N VAL A 166 12.60 -3.14 6.89
CA VAL A 166 12.39 -4.01 5.72
C VAL A 166 13.68 -4.76 5.35
N LYS A 167 14.85 -4.11 5.41
CA LYS A 167 16.14 -4.78 5.21
C LYS A 167 16.38 -5.85 6.26
N SER A 168 16.12 -5.55 7.54
CA SER A 168 16.23 -6.50 8.65
C SER A 168 15.30 -7.71 8.43
N LEU A 169 14.02 -7.47 8.11
CA LEU A 169 13.04 -8.52 7.89
C LEU A 169 13.36 -9.37 6.65
N ARG A 170 13.90 -8.76 5.58
CA ARG A 170 14.42 -9.52 4.42
C ARG A 170 15.64 -10.35 4.78
N HIS A 171 16.52 -9.83 5.63
CA HIS A 171 17.70 -10.57 6.08
C HIS A 171 17.29 -11.74 6.98
N GLU A 172 16.31 -11.54 7.86
CA GLU A 172 15.74 -12.57 8.72
C GLU A 172 15.02 -13.65 7.91
N LYS A 173 14.20 -13.27 6.91
CA LYS A 173 13.55 -14.23 6.00
C LYS A 173 14.56 -15.07 5.18
N ARG A 174 15.76 -14.52 4.92
CA ARG A 174 16.84 -15.22 4.21
C ARG A 174 17.84 -15.91 5.13
N ARG A 175 17.73 -15.74 6.44
CA ARG A 175 18.62 -16.38 7.41
C ARG A 175 18.36 -17.88 7.36
N ALA A 176 19.43 -18.67 7.26
CA ALA A 176 19.32 -20.10 7.44
C ALA A 176 18.82 -20.40 8.87
N LEU A 177 17.88 -21.34 9.00
CA LEU A 177 17.43 -21.83 10.29
C LEU A 177 18.64 -22.33 11.07
N THR A 178 18.82 -21.84 12.29
CA THR A 178 19.86 -22.35 13.19
C THR A 178 19.45 -23.72 13.75
N ALA A 179 20.40 -24.46 14.31
CA ALA A 179 20.10 -25.72 14.99
C ALA A 179 19.10 -25.54 16.16
N GLU A 180 19.12 -24.38 16.83
CA GLU A 180 18.13 -24.03 17.84
C GLU A 180 16.73 -23.83 17.23
N ASP A 181 16.65 -23.20 16.05
CA ASP A 181 15.39 -23.00 15.35
C ASP A 181 14.80 -24.34 14.88
N GLU A 182 15.65 -25.25 14.40
CA GLU A 182 15.25 -26.61 14.02
C GLU A 182 14.74 -27.40 15.23
N GLN A 183 15.42 -27.35 16.37
CA GLN A 183 14.96 -27.99 17.61
C GLN A 183 13.63 -27.41 18.10
N ARG A 184 13.44 -26.09 18.02
CA ARG A 184 12.17 -25.44 18.35
C ARG A 184 11.06 -25.88 17.40
N LEU A 185 11.33 -25.96 16.09
CA LEU A 185 10.38 -26.45 15.10
C LEU A 185 10.02 -27.92 15.33
N GLN A 186 10.98 -28.76 15.68
CA GLN A 186 10.74 -30.18 15.95
C GLN A 186 9.97 -30.40 17.26
N HIS A 187 10.26 -29.63 18.31
CA HIS A 187 9.46 -29.62 19.53
C HIS A 187 8.03 -29.16 19.25
N PHE A 188 7.86 -28.20 18.34
CA PHE A 188 6.57 -27.63 17.99
C PHE A 188 5.70 -28.55 17.12
N LEU A 189 6.27 -29.10 16.04
CA LEU A 189 5.55 -29.97 15.09
C LEU A 189 5.47 -31.42 15.58
N GLY A 190 6.24 -31.77 16.62
CA GLY A 190 6.37 -33.13 17.11
C GLY A 190 7.37 -33.96 16.29
N ARG A 191 7.71 -35.14 16.82
CA ARG A 191 8.75 -36.03 16.26
C ARG A 191 8.47 -36.48 14.80
N HIS A 192 7.21 -36.47 14.40
CA HIS A 192 6.71 -36.85 13.08
C HIS A 192 6.09 -35.68 12.31
N GLY A 193 6.35 -34.45 12.77
CA GLY A 193 5.76 -33.26 12.18
C GLY A 193 6.00 -33.20 10.68
N PHE A 194 7.25 -33.33 10.26
CA PHE A 194 7.65 -33.21 8.86
C PHE A 194 7.20 -34.36 7.94
N ASP A 195 6.58 -35.41 8.47
CA ASP A 195 6.13 -36.56 7.65
C ASP A 195 4.95 -36.19 6.72
N ASP A 196 4.14 -35.19 7.11
CA ASP A 196 3.09 -34.64 6.27
C ASP A 196 3.22 -33.11 6.12
N ILE A 197 3.78 -32.70 4.99
CA ILE A 197 3.98 -31.29 4.60
C ILE A 197 2.67 -30.48 4.67
N ARG A 198 1.52 -31.07 4.33
CA ARG A 198 0.25 -30.34 4.37
C ARG A 198 -0.23 -30.12 5.81
N SER A 199 -0.02 -31.12 6.67
CA SER A 199 -0.37 -31.01 8.09
C SER A 199 0.53 -29.97 8.80
N THR A 200 1.81 -29.91 8.46
CA THR A 200 2.76 -28.93 9.00
C THR A 200 2.44 -27.53 8.54
N GLU A 201 2.17 -27.34 7.25
CA GLU A 201 1.75 -26.05 6.69
C GLU A 201 0.49 -25.55 7.40
N LYS A 202 -0.51 -26.42 7.60
CA LYS A 202 -1.75 -26.06 8.31
C LYS A 202 -1.48 -25.68 9.78
N SER A 203 -0.63 -26.43 10.46
CA SER A 203 -0.27 -26.17 11.87
C SER A 203 0.51 -24.87 12.04
N LEU A 204 1.49 -24.61 11.15
CA LEU A 204 2.24 -23.36 11.14
C LEU A 204 1.35 -22.16 10.80
N SER A 205 0.44 -22.31 9.82
CA SER A 205 -0.52 -21.26 9.46
C SER A 205 -1.48 -20.93 10.60
N MET A 206 -1.96 -21.94 11.32
CA MET A 206 -2.83 -21.74 12.50
C MET A 206 -2.09 -20.95 13.58
N ARG A 207 -0.84 -21.31 13.89
CA ARG A 207 -0.04 -20.56 14.85
C ARG A 207 0.29 -19.15 14.43
N GLN A 208 0.57 -18.95 13.14
CA GLN A 208 0.81 -17.60 12.63
C GLN A 208 -0.43 -16.73 12.90
N LYS A 209 -1.64 -17.25 12.66
CA LYS A 209 -2.88 -16.54 12.97
C LYS A 209 -3.06 -16.29 14.47
N GLU A 210 -2.74 -17.25 15.33
CA GLU A 210 -2.78 -17.06 16.79
C GLU A 210 -1.77 -15.99 17.26
N ALA A 211 -0.56 -15.99 16.70
CA ALA A 211 0.46 -14.98 16.98
C ALA A 211 0.03 -13.58 16.49
N GLU A 212 -0.58 -13.50 15.31
CA GLU A 212 -1.14 -12.26 14.79
C GLU A 212 -2.30 -11.77 15.69
N LEU A 213 -3.20 -12.65 16.12
CA LEU A 213 -4.30 -12.30 17.04
C LEU A 213 -3.78 -11.82 18.39
N SER A 214 -2.82 -12.51 19.00
CA SER A 214 -2.21 -12.06 20.27
C SER A 214 -1.47 -10.72 20.12
N SER A 215 -0.85 -10.45 18.97
CA SER A 215 -0.25 -9.13 18.69
C SER A 215 -1.31 -8.03 18.60
N VAL A 216 -2.49 -8.32 18.04
CA VAL A 216 -3.63 -7.40 18.02
C VAL A 216 -4.18 -7.17 19.42
N GLU A 217 -4.26 -8.20 20.27
CA GLU A 217 -4.66 -8.06 21.68
C GLU A 217 -3.71 -7.13 22.46
N VAL A 218 -2.39 -7.27 22.26
CA VAL A 218 -1.40 -6.37 22.86
C VAL A 218 -1.57 -4.93 22.35
N LEU A 219 -1.82 -4.75 21.05
CA LEU A 219 -2.08 -3.44 20.47
C LEU A 219 -3.36 -2.81 21.05
N LEU A 220 -4.45 -3.57 21.17
CA LEU A 220 -5.70 -3.11 21.77
C LEU A 220 -5.50 -2.72 23.25
N ALA A 221 -4.76 -3.51 24.02
CA ALA A 221 -4.42 -3.18 25.40
C ALA A 221 -3.59 -1.89 25.48
N SER A 222 -2.66 -1.69 24.54
CA SER A 222 -1.85 -0.46 24.47
C SER A 222 -2.69 0.77 24.11
N VAL A 223 -3.71 0.63 23.25
CA VAL A 223 -4.66 1.71 22.93
C VAL A 223 -5.48 2.08 24.16
N GLY A 224 -5.98 1.10 24.90
CA GLY A 224 -6.68 1.35 26.17
C GLY A 224 -5.80 2.07 27.20
N ALA A 225 -4.52 1.70 27.30
CA ALA A 225 -3.56 2.41 28.15
C ALA A 225 -3.36 3.87 27.69
N TRP A 226 -3.29 4.13 26.38
CA TRP A 226 -3.19 5.48 25.82
C TRP A 226 -4.45 6.32 26.06
N GLU A 227 -5.65 5.74 26.05
CA GLU A 227 -6.90 6.44 26.40
C GLU A 227 -6.94 6.84 27.88
N VAL A 228 -6.42 5.99 28.77
CA VAL A 228 -6.26 6.32 30.20
C VAL A 228 -5.27 7.47 30.39
N VAL A 229 -4.17 7.50 29.63
CA VAL A 229 -3.23 8.64 29.65
C VAL A 229 -3.89 9.90 29.12
N ARG A 230 -4.63 9.81 28.00
CA ARG A 230 -5.30 10.95 27.36
C ARG A 230 -6.38 11.57 28.24
N SER A 231 -7.11 10.77 29.02
CA SER A 231 -8.15 11.27 29.93
C SER A 231 -7.60 11.95 31.20
N ARG A 232 -6.29 11.86 31.45
CA ARG A 232 -5.60 12.55 32.56
C ARG A 232 -4.92 13.86 32.16
N ILE A 233 -4.96 14.21 30.86
CA ILE A 233 -4.48 15.47 30.29
C ILE A 233 -5.70 16.35 30.00
#